data_AF-A0A952R7U0-F1
#
_entry.id   AF-A0A952R7U0-F1
#
_cell.length_a   1.000
_cell.length_b   1.000
_cell.length_c   1.000
_cell.angle_alpha   90.00
_cell.angle_beta   90.00
_cell.angle_gamma   90.00
#
_symmetry.space_group_name_H-M   'P 1'
#
loop_
_entity.id
_entity.type
_entity.pdbx_description
1 polymer ?
#
loop_
_entity_poly.entity_id
_entity_poly.type
_entity_poly.pdbx_seq_one_letter_code
_entity_poly.pdbx_strand_id
1 'polypeptide(L)'
;MSELRAALTSRRATVQLGRALARVSRAGGLIVLDGPLGAGKTFLTRALCRELGVPGELPVTSPTFALVQEHAARLRVLHADLYRLGSADEVFELGLEAARREGALLVVEWGRPYLGELGGDALIVSWESPLTTRRVLLQATGEGARTVLDALPEALRGLRWRAPLSLSGSLTTDAHTTGAPTQGGAPADAWTQGAPRALHCEPGTEGSA
;
A
#
# COMPACT_ATOMS: atom_id res chain seq x y z
N MET A 1 13.17 6.23 -7.18
CA MET A 1 12.00 5.36 -6.93
C MET A 1 11.09 6.09 -5.97
N SER A 2 9.82 6.21 -6.31
CA SER A 2 8.89 6.94 -5.46
C SER A 2 8.07 5.97 -4.64
N GLU A 3 7.82 6.34 -3.39
CA GLU A 3 7.13 5.50 -2.43
C GLU A 3 6.20 6.35 -1.57
N LEU A 4 5.14 5.70 -1.08
CA LEU A 4 4.15 6.28 -0.18
C LEU A 4 4.01 5.39 1.04
N ARG A 5 4.23 5.95 2.22
CA ARG A 5 3.92 5.30 3.50
C ARG A 5 2.58 5.79 4.02
N ALA A 6 1.69 4.85 4.33
CA ALA A 6 0.38 5.14 4.89
C ALA A 6 0.16 4.37 6.20
N ALA A 7 -0.28 5.07 7.25
CA ALA A 7 -0.66 4.44 8.50
C ALA A 7 -2.11 3.92 8.43
N LEU A 8 -2.28 2.62 8.70
CA LEU A 8 -3.55 1.90 8.75
C LEU A 8 -4.01 1.68 10.21
N THR A 9 -4.06 2.74 11.01
CA THR A 9 -4.36 2.69 12.46
C THR A 9 -5.79 2.27 12.80
N SER A 10 -6.66 2.07 11.81
CA SER A 10 -8.03 1.62 12.01
C SER A 10 -8.55 0.87 10.79
N ARG A 11 -9.62 0.07 10.96
CA ARG A 11 -10.36 -0.53 9.84
C ARG A 11 -10.82 0.51 8.83
N ARG A 12 -11.23 1.69 9.30
CA ARG A 12 -11.62 2.82 8.45
C ARG A 12 -10.48 3.28 7.55
N ALA A 13 -9.25 3.36 8.07
CA ALA A 13 -8.09 3.71 7.26
C ALA A 13 -7.86 2.67 6.15
N THR A 14 -7.90 1.37 6.44
CA THR A 14 -7.77 0.35 5.39
C THR A 14 -8.90 0.43 4.36
N VAL A 15 -10.14 0.72 4.79
CA VAL A 15 -11.25 0.96 3.87
C VAL A 15 -10.98 2.17 2.98
N GLN A 16 -10.56 3.29 3.55
CA GLN A 16 -10.23 4.50 2.79
C GLN A 16 -9.10 4.26 1.78
N LEU A 17 -8.08 3.48 2.15
CA LEU A 17 -7.02 3.09 1.22
C LEU A 17 -7.56 2.23 0.07
N GLY A 18 -8.36 1.20 0.38
CA GLY A 18 -8.98 0.35 -0.66
C GLY A 18 -9.85 1.16 -1.62
N ARG A 19 -10.62 2.12 -1.08
CA ARG A 19 -11.43 3.04 -1.90
C ARG A 19 -10.59 3.96 -2.77
N ALA A 20 -9.52 4.54 -2.21
CA ALA A 20 -8.61 5.38 -2.98
C ALA A 20 -7.98 4.60 -4.13
N LEU A 21 -7.45 3.40 -3.86
CA LEU A 21 -6.90 2.49 -4.85
C LEU A 21 -7.91 2.18 -5.96
N ALA A 22 -9.15 1.82 -5.61
CA ALA A 22 -10.20 1.56 -6.61
C ALA A 22 -10.49 2.76 -7.52
N ARG A 23 -10.45 3.99 -6.99
CA ARG A 23 -10.70 5.23 -7.74
C ARG A 23 -9.59 5.55 -8.73
N VAL A 24 -8.34 5.26 -8.38
CA VAL A 24 -7.17 5.56 -9.22
C VAL A 24 -6.69 4.37 -10.05
N SER A 25 -7.24 3.16 -9.81
CA SER A 25 -6.93 1.96 -10.60
C SER A 25 -7.54 2.03 -11.99
N ARG A 26 -6.88 1.36 -12.93
CA ARG A 26 -7.23 1.29 -14.36
C ARG A 26 -7.32 -0.15 -14.83
N ALA A 27 -7.99 -0.36 -15.96
CA ALA A 27 -7.98 -1.63 -16.67
C ALA A 27 -6.53 -2.07 -16.97
N GLY A 28 -6.24 -3.36 -16.78
CA GLY A 28 -4.90 -3.92 -16.93
C GLY A 28 -3.91 -3.54 -15.83
N GLY A 29 -4.36 -2.91 -14.75
CA GLY A 29 -3.53 -2.64 -13.58
C GLY A 29 -3.12 -3.91 -12.83
N LEU A 30 -2.00 -3.83 -12.11
CA LEU A 30 -1.54 -4.88 -11.20
C LEU A 30 -1.27 -4.28 -9.82
N ILE A 31 -1.96 -4.81 -8.81
CA ILE A 31 -1.72 -4.50 -7.40
C ILE A 31 -1.23 -5.78 -6.73
N VAL A 32 -0.03 -5.74 -6.15
CA VAL A 32 0.54 -6.86 -5.40
C VAL A 32 0.46 -6.54 -3.91
N LEU A 33 -0.12 -7.44 -3.13
CA LEU A 33 -0.28 -7.32 -1.69
C LEU A 33 0.70 -8.26 -0.98
N ASP A 34 1.60 -7.70 -0.20
CA ASP A 34 2.73 -8.43 0.39
C ASP A 34 2.83 -8.16 1.89
N GLY A 35 3.14 -9.18 2.67
CA GLY A 35 3.24 -9.07 4.12
C GLY A 35 2.65 -10.25 4.88
N PRO A 36 2.77 -10.28 6.21
CA PRO A 36 2.52 -11.49 7.00
C PRO A 36 1.06 -11.98 6.90
N LEU A 37 0.85 -13.25 7.27
CA LEU A 37 -0.48 -13.80 7.47
C LEU A 37 -1.25 -12.95 8.49
N GLY A 38 -2.52 -12.66 8.21
CA GLY A 38 -3.35 -11.82 9.07
C GLY A 38 -3.05 -10.31 9.00
N ALA A 39 -2.15 -9.84 8.13
CA ALA A 39 -1.85 -8.40 7.99
C ALA A 39 -3.04 -7.54 7.53
N GLY A 40 -4.04 -8.15 6.88
CA GLY A 40 -5.23 -7.47 6.37
C GLY A 40 -5.25 -7.28 4.85
N LYS A 41 -4.43 -8.03 4.10
CA LYS A 41 -4.39 -8.05 2.62
C LYS A 41 -5.78 -8.24 2.00
N THR A 42 -6.43 -9.36 2.31
CA THR A 42 -7.81 -9.63 1.87
C THR A 42 -8.83 -8.57 2.32
N PHE A 43 -8.62 -7.94 3.50
CA PHE A 43 -9.50 -6.85 3.96
C PHE A 43 -9.36 -5.61 3.07
N LEU A 44 -8.13 -5.28 2.63
CA LEU A 44 -7.89 -4.22 1.65
C LEU A 44 -8.50 -4.57 0.28
N THR A 45 -8.30 -5.79 -0.22
CA THR A 45 -8.90 -6.26 -1.48
C THR A 45 -10.42 -6.12 -1.47
N ARG A 46 -11.07 -6.56 -0.39
CA ARG A 46 -12.52 -6.41 -0.24
C ARG A 46 -12.95 -4.96 -0.26
N ALA A 47 -12.26 -4.06 0.45
CA ALA A 47 -12.59 -2.63 0.42
C ALA A 47 -12.46 -2.03 -0.99
N LEU A 48 -11.44 -2.44 -1.74
CA LEU A 48 -11.23 -2.07 -3.13
C LEU A 48 -12.38 -2.59 -4.03
N CYS A 49 -12.69 -3.89 -3.96
CA CYS A 49 -13.78 -4.50 -4.73
C CYS A 49 -15.14 -3.85 -4.45
N ARG A 50 -15.44 -3.53 -3.18
CA ARG A 50 -16.67 -2.83 -2.81
C ARG A 50 -16.76 -1.45 -3.44
N GLU A 51 -15.66 -0.69 -3.48
CA GLU A 51 -15.64 0.62 -4.14
C GLU A 51 -15.76 0.51 -5.67
N LEU A 52 -15.29 -0.57 -6.27
CA LEU A 52 -15.49 -0.85 -7.69
C LEU A 52 -16.93 -1.27 -8.03
N GLY A 53 -17.77 -1.53 -7.03
CA GLY A 53 -19.18 -1.86 -7.22
C GLY A 53 -19.51 -3.35 -7.11
N VAL A 54 -18.62 -4.19 -6.57
CA VAL A 54 -18.97 -5.59 -6.26
C VAL A 54 -20.06 -5.60 -5.18
N PRO A 55 -21.25 -6.19 -5.44
CA PRO A 55 -22.38 -6.20 -4.51
C PRO A 55 -22.01 -6.68 -3.12
N GLY A 56 -22.63 -6.09 -2.09
CA GLY A 56 -22.31 -6.35 -0.69
C GLY A 56 -22.50 -7.82 -0.28
N GLU A 57 -23.45 -8.48 -0.93
CA GLU A 57 -23.86 -9.86 -0.74
C GLU A 57 -22.85 -10.85 -1.33
N LEU A 58 -22.11 -10.46 -2.38
CA LEU A 58 -21.11 -11.33 -2.99
C LEU A 58 -19.84 -11.37 -2.13
N PRO A 59 -19.37 -12.55 -1.71
CA PRO A 59 -18.18 -12.64 -0.87
C PRO A 59 -16.93 -12.18 -1.64
N VAL A 60 -16.06 -11.46 -0.93
CA VAL A 60 -14.67 -11.20 -1.36
C VAL A 60 -13.80 -11.75 -0.25
N THR A 61 -13.38 -12.99 -0.42
CA THR A 61 -12.60 -13.79 0.55
C THR A 61 -11.25 -14.15 -0.07
N SER A 62 -10.30 -14.62 0.73
CA SER A 62 -9.01 -15.05 0.18
C SER A 62 -9.22 -16.29 -0.70
N PRO A 63 -8.79 -16.28 -1.98
CA PRO A 63 -8.90 -17.42 -2.86
C PRO A 63 -7.81 -18.48 -2.58
N THR A 64 -7.39 -18.69 -1.33
CA THR A 64 -6.24 -19.54 -1.00
C THR A 64 -6.33 -20.98 -1.58
N PHE A 65 -7.54 -21.53 -1.75
CA PHE A 65 -7.75 -22.85 -2.37
C PHE A 65 -8.16 -22.77 -3.84
N ALA A 66 -8.95 -21.76 -4.22
CA ALA A 66 -9.35 -21.55 -5.61
C ALA A 66 -8.22 -20.97 -6.48
N LEU A 67 -7.15 -20.47 -5.84
CA LEU A 67 -6.03 -19.67 -6.34
C LEU A 67 -6.44 -18.32 -6.93
N VAL A 68 -7.54 -18.27 -7.68
CA VAL A 68 -8.09 -17.09 -8.33
C VAL A 68 -9.60 -17.00 -8.13
N GLN A 69 -10.10 -15.81 -7.84
CA GLN A 69 -11.51 -15.47 -7.84
C GLN A 69 -11.74 -14.26 -8.75
N GLU A 70 -12.77 -14.33 -9.59
CA GLU A 70 -13.17 -13.23 -10.44
C GLU A 70 -14.37 -12.49 -9.84
N HIS A 71 -14.31 -11.16 -9.93
CA HIS A 71 -15.41 -10.29 -9.51
C HIS A 71 -15.79 -9.31 -10.61
N ALA A 72 -17.06 -9.37 -11.02
CA ALA A 72 -17.66 -8.39 -11.91
C ALA A 72 -17.89 -7.07 -11.15
N ALA A 73 -17.32 -5.98 -11.67
CA ALA A 73 -17.44 -4.64 -11.11
C ALA A 73 -17.22 -3.61 -12.23
N ARG A 74 -17.12 -2.31 -11.90
CA ARG A 74 -16.73 -1.25 -12.86
C ARG A 74 -15.42 -1.57 -13.59
N LEU A 75 -14.49 -2.24 -12.90
CA LEU A 75 -13.34 -2.91 -13.50
C LEU A 75 -13.48 -4.40 -13.16
N ARG A 76 -13.31 -5.28 -14.14
CA ARG A 76 -13.19 -6.72 -13.91
C ARG A 76 -12.00 -6.96 -12.98
N VAL A 77 -12.21 -7.55 -11.82
CA VAL A 77 -11.14 -7.83 -10.85
C VAL A 77 -10.85 -9.32 -10.83
N LEU A 78 -9.58 -9.69 -10.98
CA LEU A 78 -9.08 -11.02 -10.64
C LEU A 78 -8.28 -10.90 -9.34
N HIS A 79 -8.87 -11.44 -8.28
CA HIS A 79 -8.20 -11.57 -6.98
C HIS A 79 -7.50 -12.92 -6.94
N ALA A 80 -6.18 -12.94 -6.77
CA ALA A 80 -5.40 -14.15 -6.64
C ALA A 80 -4.64 -14.22 -5.31
N ASP A 81 -4.39 -15.43 -4.82
CA ASP A 81 -3.56 -15.69 -3.64
C ASP A 81 -2.54 -16.77 -3.99
N LEU A 82 -1.28 -16.34 -4.15
CA LEU A 82 -0.19 -17.19 -4.63
C LEU A 82 0.63 -17.80 -3.49
N TYR A 83 0.15 -17.72 -2.24
CA TYR A 83 0.87 -18.22 -1.06
C TYR A 83 1.26 -19.71 -1.16
N ARG A 84 0.48 -20.51 -1.91
CA ARG A 84 0.65 -21.96 -2.03
C ARG A 84 1.39 -22.41 -3.29
N LEU A 85 1.70 -21.50 -4.21
CA LEU A 85 2.39 -21.87 -5.44
C LEU A 85 3.86 -22.14 -5.20
N GLY A 86 4.38 -23.20 -5.81
CA GLY A 86 5.76 -23.61 -5.69
C GLY A 86 6.69 -23.10 -6.80
N SER A 87 6.12 -22.64 -7.92
CA SER A 87 6.88 -22.31 -9.12
C SER A 87 6.26 -21.19 -9.96
N ALA A 88 7.08 -20.56 -10.80
CA ALA A 88 6.66 -19.57 -11.77
C ALA A 88 5.75 -20.17 -12.88
N ASP A 89 5.99 -21.43 -13.24
CA ASP A 89 5.20 -22.13 -14.26
C ASP A 89 3.73 -22.28 -13.83
N GLU A 90 3.48 -22.59 -12.54
CA GLU A 90 2.12 -22.62 -11.99
C GLU A 90 1.41 -21.26 -12.13
N VAL A 91 2.12 -20.13 -12.02
CA VAL A 91 1.53 -18.78 -12.21
C VAL A 91 1.12 -18.56 -13.66
N PHE A 92 1.93 -19.04 -14.60
CA PHE A 92 1.64 -18.93 -16.03
C PHE A 92 0.37 -19.70 -16.40
N GLU A 93 0.19 -20.90 -15.85
CA GLU A 93 -1.00 -21.74 -16.07
C GLU A 93 -2.30 -21.08 -15.58
N LEU A 94 -2.23 -20.20 -14.58
CA LEU A 94 -3.40 -19.44 -14.10
C LEU A 94 -3.91 -18.39 -15.10
N GLY A 95 -3.13 -18.05 -16.14
CA GLY A 95 -3.54 -17.10 -17.18
C GLY A 95 -3.74 -15.66 -16.69
N LEU A 96 -3.20 -15.31 -15.51
CA LEU A 96 -3.39 -13.99 -14.88
C LEU A 96 -2.88 -12.86 -15.77
N GLU A 97 -1.70 -13.05 -16.35
CA GLU A 97 -1.04 -12.05 -17.17
C GLU A 97 -1.79 -11.79 -18.48
N ALA A 98 -2.29 -12.85 -19.12
CA ALA A 98 -3.15 -12.74 -20.30
C ALA A 98 -4.44 -11.97 -19.98
N ALA A 99 -5.13 -12.34 -18.88
CA ALA A 99 -6.34 -11.64 -18.46
C ALA A 99 -6.09 -10.17 -18.10
N ARG A 100 -4.89 -9.84 -17.57
CA ARG A 100 -4.47 -8.45 -17.36
C ARG A 100 -4.34 -7.69 -18.67
N ARG A 101 -3.73 -8.28 -19.69
CA ARG A 101 -3.64 -7.67 -21.03
C ARG A 101 -5.02 -7.43 -21.64
N GLU A 102 -5.99 -8.31 -21.35
CA GLU A 102 -7.40 -8.15 -21.73
C GLU A 102 -8.16 -7.09 -20.91
N GLY A 103 -7.49 -6.44 -19.96
CA GLY A 103 -8.03 -5.30 -19.20
C GLY A 103 -8.48 -5.63 -17.78
N ALA A 104 -8.32 -6.86 -17.29
CA ALA A 104 -8.61 -7.17 -15.89
C ALA A 104 -7.66 -6.40 -14.95
N LEU A 105 -8.18 -5.89 -13.83
CA LEU A 105 -7.39 -5.43 -12.71
C LEU A 105 -6.98 -6.65 -11.88
N LEU A 106 -5.67 -6.91 -11.80
CA LEU A 106 -5.16 -7.95 -10.92
C LEU A 106 -4.94 -7.41 -9.51
N VAL A 107 -5.44 -8.13 -8.50
CA VAL A 107 -5.12 -7.91 -7.10
C VAL A 107 -4.55 -9.22 -6.55
N VAL A 108 -3.24 -9.28 -6.36
CA VAL A 108 -2.52 -10.54 -6.11
C VAL A 108 -1.89 -10.52 -4.72
N GLU A 109 -2.39 -11.36 -3.82
CA GLU A 109 -1.75 -11.64 -2.54
C GLU A 109 -0.52 -12.53 -2.74
N TRP A 110 0.58 -12.20 -2.05
CA TRP A 110 1.86 -12.93 -2.12
C TRP A 110 2.48 -13.00 -3.51
N GLY A 111 2.15 -12.05 -4.39
CA GLY A 111 2.63 -12.02 -5.78
C GLY A 111 4.03 -11.42 -5.99
N ARG A 112 4.71 -10.94 -4.94
CA ARG A 112 6.03 -10.26 -5.08
C ARG A 112 7.10 -11.14 -5.75
N PRO A 113 7.22 -12.45 -5.47
CA PRO A 113 8.18 -13.32 -6.17
C PRO A 113 7.88 -13.47 -7.67
N TYR A 114 6.64 -13.22 -8.09
CA TYR A 114 6.12 -13.54 -9.41
C TYR A 114 5.85 -12.30 -10.27
N LEU A 115 6.54 -11.18 -9.97
CA LEU A 115 6.28 -9.91 -10.66
C LEU A 115 6.53 -10.01 -12.17
N GLY A 116 7.53 -10.77 -12.60
CA GLY A 116 7.84 -10.96 -14.02
C GLY A 116 6.70 -11.66 -14.75
N GLU A 117 6.21 -12.74 -14.17
CA GLU A 117 5.13 -13.59 -14.66
C GLU A 117 3.79 -12.85 -14.67
N LEU A 118 3.60 -11.86 -13.78
CA LEU A 118 2.40 -11.03 -13.72
C LEU A 118 2.48 -9.78 -14.64
N GLY A 119 3.62 -9.55 -15.30
CA GLY A 119 3.82 -8.48 -16.28
C GLY A 119 4.45 -7.17 -15.75
N GLY A 120 5.13 -7.23 -14.61
CA GLY A 120 6.19 -6.30 -14.17
C GLY A 120 5.76 -4.92 -13.65
N ASP A 121 4.81 -4.24 -14.29
CA ASP A 121 4.32 -2.90 -13.90
C ASP A 121 3.25 -3.01 -12.81
N ALA A 122 3.71 -2.96 -11.55
CA ALA A 122 2.94 -3.29 -10.36
C ALA A 122 3.00 -2.17 -9.32
N LEU A 123 1.85 -1.91 -8.69
CA LEU A 123 1.80 -1.21 -7.42
C LEU A 123 1.91 -2.25 -6.30
N ILE A 124 3.05 -2.27 -5.62
CA ILE A 124 3.28 -3.18 -4.49
C ILE A 124 2.86 -2.48 -3.20
N VAL A 125 1.98 -3.12 -2.44
CA VAL A 125 1.55 -2.71 -1.10
C VAL A 125 2.12 -3.71 -0.10
N SER A 126 3.17 -3.29 0.62
CA SER A 126 3.85 -4.12 1.62
C SER A 126 3.47 -3.68 3.03
N TRP A 127 2.99 -4.63 3.85
CA TRP A 127 2.74 -4.37 5.28
C TRP A 127 4.05 -4.45 6.06
N GLU A 128 4.40 -3.35 6.74
CA GLU A 128 5.57 -3.28 7.62
C GLU A 128 5.20 -3.92 8.98
N SER A 129 5.85 -5.06 9.32
CA SER A 129 5.97 -5.80 10.61
C SER A 129 4.84 -5.77 11.69
N PRO A 130 4.59 -6.87 12.44
CA PRO A 130 3.31 -7.07 13.14
C PRO A 130 3.09 -6.29 14.44
N LEU A 131 4.13 -5.70 15.04
CA LEU A 131 4.15 -5.60 16.50
C LEU A 131 3.30 -4.48 17.11
N THR A 132 3.09 -3.34 16.44
CA THR A 132 2.25 -2.26 17.01
C THR A 132 1.67 -1.28 15.99
N THR A 133 2.33 -1.09 14.84
CA THR A 133 1.90 -0.10 13.85
C THR A 133 1.48 -0.79 12.56
N ARG A 134 0.18 -0.80 12.29
CA ARG A 134 -0.35 -1.19 10.98
C ARG A 134 0.07 -0.10 9.99
N ARG A 135 1.19 -0.27 9.30
CA ARG A 135 1.67 0.63 8.24
C ARG A 135 1.83 -0.17 6.96
N VAL A 136 1.63 0.52 5.85
CA VAL A 136 1.94 -0.02 4.53
C VAL A 136 2.87 0.92 3.79
N LEU A 137 3.81 0.31 3.07
CA LEU A 137 4.64 0.95 2.07
C LEU A 137 4.06 0.62 0.69
N LEU A 138 3.75 1.64 -0.09
CA LEU A 138 3.32 1.52 -1.47
C LEU A 138 4.47 1.93 -2.39
N GLN A 139 4.84 1.05 -3.32
CA GLN A 139 5.94 1.24 -4.25
C GLN A 139 5.47 0.93 -5.67
N ALA A 140 5.85 1.77 -6.62
CA ALA A 140 5.61 1.53 -8.03
C ALA A 140 6.86 0.91 -8.68
N THR A 141 6.67 -0.18 -9.44
CA THR A 141 7.75 -0.82 -10.21
C THR A 141 7.81 -0.37 -11.67
N GLY A 142 6.76 0.27 -12.19
CA GLY A 142 6.66 0.79 -13.56
C GLY A 142 5.84 2.08 -13.66
N GLU A 143 5.74 2.64 -14.86
CA GLU A 143 5.07 3.94 -15.12
C GLU A 143 3.57 3.92 -14.83
N GLY A 144 2.92 2.80 -15.13
CA GLY A 144 1.50 2.63 -14.84
C GLY A 144 1.21 2.65 -13.35
N ALA A 145 1.97 1.87 -12.59
CA ALA A 145 1.90 1.87 -11.14
C ALA A 145 2.30 3.23 -10.54
N ARG A 146 3.26 3.93 -11.16
CA ARG A 146 3.69 5.27 -10.75
C ARG A 146 2.54 6.27 -10.84
N THR A 147 1.81 6.25 -11.95
CA THR A 147 0.62 7.09 -12.17
C THR A 147 -0.43 6.85 -11.08
N VAL A 148 -0.68 5.59 -10.72
CA VAL A 148 -1.59 5.23 -9.62
C VAL A 148 -1.07 5.76 -8.29
N LEU A 149 0.21 5.57 -7.99
CA LEU A 149 0.87 6.01 -6.76
C LEU A 149 0.81 7.53 -6.59
N ASP A 150 1.02 8.30 -7.65
CA ASP A 150 1.00 9.77 -7.63
C ASP A 150 -0.42 10.34 -7.45
N ALA A 151 -1.45 9.63 -7.90
CA ALA A 151 -2.85 10.04 -7.73
C ALA A 151 -3.40 9.72 -6.32
N LEU A 152 -2.79 8.80 -5.58
CA LEU A 152 -3.29 8.33 -4.29
C LEU A 152 -3.45 9.43 -3.23
N PRO A 153 -2.50 10.37 -3.02
CA PRO A 153 -2.63 11.42 -2.01
C PRO A 153 -3.89 12.28 -2.20
N GLU A 154 -4.24 12.63 -3.45
CA GLU A 154 -5.47 13.37 -3.76
C GLU A 154 -6.71 12.52 -3.48
N ALA A 155 -6.72 11.28 -3.95
CA ALA A 155 -7.83 10.36 -3.70
C ALA A 155 -8.09 10.12 -2.20
N LEU A 156 -7.03 10.01 -1.40
CA LEU A 156 -7.11 9.87 0.06
C LEU A 156 -7.62 11.15 0.73
N ARG A 157 -7.18 12.34 0.29
CA ARG A 157 -7.70 13.63 0.78
C ARG A 157 -9.21 13.74 0.56
N GLY A 158 -9.71 13.38 -0.63
CA GLY A 158 -11.14 13.35 -0.94
C GLY A 158 -11.96 12.43 -0.03
N LEU A 159 -11.33 11.38 0.53
CA LEU A 159 -11.96 10.44 1.46
C LEU A 159 -11.83 10.84 2.93
N ARG A 160 -11.37 12.07 3.22
CA ARG A 160 -11.11 12.58 4.58
C ARG A 160 -10.13 11.68 5.33
N TRP A 161 -9.03 11.31 4.68
CA TRP A 161 -7.90 10.64 5.33
C TRP A 161 -7.35 11.48 6.48
N ARG A 162 -7.07 10.85 7.62
CA ARG A 162 -6.58 11.53 8.84
C ARG A 162 -5.34 10.88 9.44
N ALA A 163 -4.93 9.72 8.92
CA ALA A 163 -3.76 9.02 9.43
C ALA A 163 -2.48 9.61 8.81
N PRO A 164 -1.31 9.43 9.43
CA PRO A 164 -0.05 9.85 8.84
C PRO A 164 0.16 9.30 7.42
N LEU A 165 0.57 10.19 6.51
CA LEU A 165 0.92 9.89 5.12
C LEU A 165 2.27 10.56 4.83
N SER A 166 3.23 9.81 4.28
CA SER A 166 4.56 10.32 3.94
C SER A 166 4.94 9.87 2.53
N LEU A 167 5.41 10.81 1.71
CA LEU A 167 5.94 10.57 0.37
C LEU A 167 7.46 10.66 0.43
N SER A 168 8.13 9.73 -0.25
CA SER A 168 9.57 9.76 -0.46
C SER A 168 9.83 9.72 -1.97
N GLY A 169 10.65 10.66 -2.45
CA GLY A 169 10.89 10.93 -3.87
C GLY A 169 10.37 12.30 -4.30
N SER A 170 11.26 13.31 -4.27
CA SER A 170 11.10 14.57 -5.00
C SER A 170 11.85 14.45 -6.32
N LEU A 171 11.16 14.71 -7.44
CA LEU A 171 11.76 15.47 -8.52
C LEU A 171 10.99 16.78 -8.61
N THR A 172 11.39 17.74 -7.78
CA THR A 172 11.15 19.15 -8.05
C THR A 172 11.76 19.48 -9.41
N THR A 173 10.95 19.57 -10.44
CA THR A 173 11.27 20.40 -11.61
C THR A 173 10.62 21.74 -11.37
N ASP A 174 11.31 22.59 -10.62
CA ASP A 174 11.01 24.02 -10.66
C ASP A 174 11.85 24.63 -11.79
N ALA A 175 11.11 25.11 -12.78
CA ALA A 175 11.60 25.92 -13.87
C ALA A 175 12.17 27.25 -13.36
N HIS A 176 13.18 27.71 -14.09
CA HIS A 176 13.78 29.04 -14.14
C HIS A 176 13.25 30.12 -13.19
N THR A 177 14.14 30.66 -12.36
CA THR A 177 14.25 32.10 -12.16
C THR A 177 15.73 32.47 -12.00
N THR A 178 16.16 33.35 -12.89
CA THR A 178 17.45 34.03 -12.95
C THR A 178 17.67 34.93 -11.73
N GLY A 179 18.85 34.88 -11.10
CA GLY A 179 19.27 35.85 -10.07
C GLY A 179 20.63 35.53 -9.47
N ALA A 180 21.60 36.42 -9.68
CA ALA A 180 23.04 36.28 -9.40
C ALA A 180 23.41 36.35 -7.88
N PRO A 181 24.67 36.07 -7.49
CA PRO A 181 25.05 35.74 -6.12
C PRO A 181 25.53 36.95 -5.31
N THR A 182 25.34 36.91 -3.98
CA THR A 182 26.14 37.70 -3.03
C THR A 182 26.52 36.87 -1.80
N GLN A 183 27.77 37.06 -1.41
CA GLN A 183 28.57 36.31 -0.44
C GLN A 183 28.13 36.51 1.01
N GLY A 184 28.49 35.55 1.89
CA GLY A 184 28.87 35.86 3.26
C GLY A 184 28.41 34.87 4.33
N GLY A 185 29.39 34.16 4.94
CA GLY A 185 29.37 33.84 6.37
C GLY A 185 28.80 32.48 6.82
N ALA A 186 29.70 31.51 7.02
CA ALA A 186 29.62 30.56 8.15
C ALA A 186 30.18 31.27 9.42
N PRO A 187 30.01 30.80 10.69
CA PRO A 187 29.84 29.39 11.06
C PRO A 187 28.97 29.09 12.33
N ALA A 188 29.00 27.80 12.69
CA ALA A 188 29.01 27.22 14.04
C ALA A 188 27.67 26.91 14.77
N ASP A 189 27.49 25.60 14.98
CA ASP A 189 27.27 24.92 16.26
C ASP A 189 26.16 25.40 17.20
N ALA A 190 25.09 24.61 17.29
CA ALA A 190 24.20 24.58 18.45
C ALA A 190 23.58 23.17 18.65
N TRP A 191 24.39 22.23 19.11
CA TRP A 191 23.90 21.06 19.85
C TRP A 191 23.88 21.39 21.34
N THR A 192 22.71 21.73 21.88
CA THR A 192 22.49 21.80 23.33
C THR A 192 21.13 21.23 23.71
N GLN A 193 21.21 20.03 24.30
CA GLN A 193 20.55 19.53 25.51
C GLN A 193 19.05 19.77 25.74
N GLY A 194 18.33 18.67 25.97
CA GLY A 194 17.00 18.68 26.60
C GLY A 194 16.37 17.30 26.69
N ALA A 195 16.92 16.41 27.52
CA ALA A 195 16.29 15.12 27.85
C ALA A 195 15.08 15.33 28.79
N PRO A 196 13.90 14.74 28.54
CA PRO A 196 12.86 14.66 29.56
C PRO A 196 13.08 13.48 30.51
N ARG A 197 13.16 13.79 31.81
CA ARG A 197 13.19 12.86 32.94
C ARG A 197 11.97 11.92 32.91
N ALA A 198 12.22 10.61 32.99
CA ALA A 198 11.21 9.61 33.29
C ALA A 198 10.87 9.66 34.80
N LEU A 199 9.57 9.79 35.11
CA LEU A 199 9.05 9.58 36.46
C LEU A 199 8.80 8.08 36.65
N HIS A 200 9.58 7.46 37.53
CA HIS A 200 9.30 6.13 38.08
C HIS A 200 8.19 6.24 39.13
N CYS A 201 7.14 5.44 38.98
CA CYS A 201 6.21 5.09 40.06
C CYS A 201 6.64 3.73 40.63
N GLU A 202 7.07 3.73 41.89
CA GLU A 202 7.24 2.51 42.69
C GLU A 202 5.90 2.09 43.30
N PRO A 203 5.56 0.80 43.35
CA PRO A 203 4.44 0.32 44.16
C PRO A 203 4.88 0.10 45.62
N GLY A 204 4.23 0.81 46.54
CA GLY A 204 4.42 0.66 47.98
C GLY A 204 3.89 -0.68 48.50
N THR A 205 4.72 -1.32 49.34
CA THR A 205 4.38 -2.43 50.23
C THR A 205 4.14 -1.92 51.65
N GLU A 206 3.03 -2.33 52.25
CA GLU A 206 2.71 -2.41 53.69
C GLU A 206 1.36 -3.12 53.77
N GLY A 207 1.02 -4.08 54.63
CA GLY A 207 1.57 -4.62 55.87
C GLY A 207 0.39 -5.24 56.64
N SER A 208 0.59 -6.42 57.22
CA SER A 208 -0.42 -7.29 57.86
C SER A 208 -1.30 -6.65 58.95
N ALA A 209 -2.53 -7.18 59.06
CA ALA A 209 -3.12 -7.69 60.30
C ALA A 209 -4.08 -8.84 59.96
#